data_AF-A0A7S4AEH0-F1
#
_entry.id   AF-A0A7S4AEH0-F1
#
_cell.length_a   1.000
_cell.length_b   1.000
_cell.length_c   1.000
_cell.angle_alpha   90.00
_cell.angle_beta   90.00
_cell.angle_gamma   90.00
#
_symmetry.space_group_name_H-M   'P 1'
#
loop_
_entity.id
_entity.type
_entity.pdbx_description
1 polymer ?
#
loop_
_entity_poly.entity_id
_entity_poly.type
_entity_poly.pdbx_seq_one_letter_code
_entity_poly.pdbx_strand_id
1 'polypeptide(L)'
;MYFEWWHAILKVTWDGRNLEFVSDELKNNKRVVTAAVTRYGRALEFASSQLKNNERVATAAVTTTGRALEFASHELKNNVQIVTAAVTRDGSALKHASHELKNNLQIVTAAVTQDGWALQHASRELKNNVQIVTIAVTQRGTALHYASLELKNNERVATIAMQRNGRALQWASNELKNNVRVVTAAVTKNGEALKFASSRLKNNQRIVTIAVTHLGWTLEFASNRLKNNVTVMTAAVTWHGRALKFASNRLKNEKRIVAIAVARDGCALQFASNNRKGDVGVVLTALRQNRLAWKHVSHQDFIVAAVTRYRSTQSTQNTISTTLNAIDNSQKRTNLLNTFLHLYAVGLLLVDGFLLDAKAGIASLLICFKKQSVGLWYYN
;
A
#
# COMPACT_ATOMS: atom_id res chain seq x y z
N MET A 1 28.28 -43.58 -38.20
CA MET A 1 27.07 -42.84 -38.66
C MET A 1 25.80 -43.23 -37.92
N TYR A 2 25.31 -44.48 -37.94
CA TYR A 2 24.01 -44.83 -37.31
C TYR A 2 23.93 -44.59 -35.79
N PHE A 3 25.03 -44.77 -35.05
CA PHE A 3 25.05 -44.60 -33.58
C PHE A 3 24.89 -43.13 -33.15
N GLU A 4 25.62 -42.21 -33.78
CA GLU A 4 25.49 -40.76 -33.51
C GLU A 4 24.13 -40.22 -33.93
N TRP A 5 23.57 -40.76 -35.02
CA TRP A 5 22.24 -40.39 -35.51
C TRP A 5 21.14 -40.79 -34.53
N TRP A 6 21.19 -42.03 -34.00
CA TRP A 6 20.27 -42.49 -32.96
C TRP A 6 20.43 -41.72 -31.64
N HIS A 7 21.67 -41.42 -31.26
CA HIS A 7 21.95 -40.67 -30.03
C HIS A 7 21.47 -39.21 -30.13
N ALA A 8 21.59 -38.58 -31.29
CA ALA A 8 21.03 -37.25 -31.57
C ALA A 8 19.49 -37.24 -31.45
N ILE A 9 18.82 -38.25 -32.00
CA ILE A 9 17.35 -38.40 -31.89
C ILE A 9 16.93 -38.59 -30.43
N LEU A 10 17.64 -39.44 -29.67
CA LEU A 10 17.37 -39.63 -28.23
C LEU A 10 17.53 -38.32 -27.45
N LYS A 11 18.55 -37.52 -27.74
CA LYS A 11 18.76 -36.22 -27.09
C LYS A 11 17.66 -35.21 -27.41
N VAL A 12 17.21 -35.14 -28.67
CA VAL A 12 16.12 -34.24 -29.10
C VAL A 12 14.77 -34.65 -28.52
N THR A 13 14.52 -35.95 -28.43
CA THR A 13 13.26 -36.47 -27.87
C THR A 13 13.19 -36.31 -26.35
N TRP A 14 14.34 -36.21 -25.67
CA TRP A 14 14.43 -35.93 -24.24
C TRP A 14 14.36 -34.43 -23.93
N ASP A 15 15.10 -33.59 -24.67
CA ASP A 15 15.02 -32.13 -24.59
C ASP A 15 14.89 -31.53 -26.00
N GLY A 16 13.72 -30.96 -26.30
CA GLY A 16 13.42 -30.39 -27.61
C GLY A 16 14.33 -29.21 -28.01
N ARG A 17 15.04 -28.59 -27.06
CA ARG A 17 16.04 -27.54 -27.35
C ARG A 17 17.22 -28.07 -28.13
N ASN A 18 17.54 -29.36 -28.00
CA ASN A 18 18.66 -29.97 -28.72
C ASN A 18 18.47 -30.00 -30.24
N LEU A 19 17.28 -29.68 -30.76
CA LEU A 19 17.04 -29.55 -32.20
C LEU A 19 17.93 -28.46 -32.85
N GLU A 20 18.43 -27.50 -32.07
CA GLU A 20 19.39 -26.49 -32.54
C GLU A 20 20.69 -27.11 -33.07
N PHE A 21 21.18 -28.15 -32.39
CA PHE A 21 22.53 -28.71 -32.60
C PHE A 21 22.58 -29.92 -33.55
N VAL A 22 21.43 -30.39 -34.04
CA VAL A 22 21.38 -31.51 -34.99
C VAL A 22 21.57 -31.06 -36.44
N SER A 23 21.87 -32.01 -37.31
CA SER A 23 22.05 -31.76 -38.75
C SER A 23 20.78 -31.25 -39.42
N ASP A 24 20.94 -30.58 -40.57
CA ASP A 24 19.81 -30.04 -41.34
C ASP A 24 18.83 -31.13 -41.81
N GLU A 25 19.34 -32.33 -42.06
CA GLU A 25 18.51 -33.50 -42.37
C GLU A 25 17.54 -33.83 -41.23
N LEU A 26 18.01 -33.78 -39.97
CA LEU A 26 17.17 -34.00 -38.79
C LEU A 26 16.23 -32.81 -38.50
N LYS A 27 16.68 -31.57 -38.77
CA LYS A 27 15.83 -30.37 -38.72
C LYS A 27 14.73 -30.35 -39.79
N ASN A 28 14.88 -31.15 -40.85
CA ASN A 28 13.86 -31.36 -41.87
C ASN A 28 13.09 -32.69 -41.68
N ASN A 29 13.42 -33.48 -40.66
CA ASN A 29 12.71 -34.72 -40.37
C ASN A 29 11.45 -34.45 -39.54
N LYS A 30 10.28 -34.62 -40.17
CA LYS A 30 8.98 -34.36 -39.54
C LYS A 30 8.80 -35.07 -38.20
N ARG A 31 9.22 -36.34 -38.05
CA ARG A 31 9.04 -37.10 -36.80
C ARG A 31 9.91 -36.54 -35.68
N VAL A 32 11.17 -36.25 -35.98
CA VAL A 32 12.14 -35.69 -35.02
C VAL A 32 11.70 -34.30 -34.57
N VAL A 33 11.35 -33.42 -35.51
CA VAL A 33 10.85 -32.08 -35.20
C VAL A 33 9.54 -32.14 -34.43
N THR A 34 8.60 -33.01 -34.79
CA THR A 34 7.34 -33.16 -34.03
C THR A 34 7.64 -33.57 -32.58
N ALA A 35 8.52 -34.55 -32.37
CA ALA A 35 8.91 -34.95 -31.02
C ALA A 35 9.57 -33.79 -30.25
N ALA A 36 10.45 -33.01 -30.89
CA ALA A 36 11.07 -31.84 -30.28
C ALA A 36 10.04 -30.79 -29.85
N VAL A 37 9.13 -30.39 -30.75
CA VAL A 37 8.14 -29.34 -30.45
C VAL A 37 7.09 -29.78 -29.43
N THR A 38 6.79 -31.08 -29.34
CA THR A 38 5.92 -31.59 -28.27
C THR A 38 6.54 -31.46 -26.88
N ARG A 39 7.88 -31.49 -26.76
CA ARG A 39 8.59 -31.25 -25.50
C ARG A 39 8.85 -29.77 -25.24
N TYR A 40 9.20 -29.03 -26.28
CA TYR A 40 9.51 -27.60 -26.20
C TYR A 40 8.99 -26.90 -27.46
N GLY A 41 7.83 -26.25 -27.39
CA GLY A 41 7.14 -25.70 -28.57
C GLY A 41 7.99 -24.73 -29.39
N ARG A 42 8.87 -23.96 -28.73
CA ARG A 42 9.79 -23.03 -29.42
C ARG A 42 10.90 -23.72 -30.22
N ALA A 43 11.08 -25.05 -30.10
CA ALA A 43 11.97 -25.80 -30.97
C ALA A 43 11.62 -25.62 -32.47
N LEU A 44 10.40 -25.20 -32.80
CA LEU A 44 9.98 -24.84 -34.16
C LEU A 44 10.92 -23.81 -34.82
N GLU A 45 11.59 -22.97 -34.03
CA GLU A 45 12.62 -22.02 -34.46
C GLU A 45 13.72 -22.69 -35.31
N PHE A 46 14.12 -23.91 -34.96
CA PHE A 46 15.22 -24.63 -35.60
C PHE A 46 14.78 -25.57 -36.72
N ALA A 47 13.48 -25.76 -36.91
CA ALA A 47 12.95 -26.59 -37.98
C ALA A 47 13.20 -25.96 -39.36
N SER A 48 13.24 -26.81 -40.39
CA SER A 48 13.30 -26.36 -41.78
C SER A 48 12.12 -25.45 -42.15
N SER A 49 12.27 -24.63 -43.18
CA SER A 49 11.20 -23.75 -43.67
C SER A 49 9.95 -24.55 -44.08
N GLN A 50 10.12 -25.74 -44.66
CA GLN A 50 9.02 -26.63 -45.01
C GLN A 50 8.24 -27.09 -43.77
N LEU A 51 8.93 -27.40 -42.66
CA LEU A 51 8.28 -27.83 -41.43
C LEU A 51 7.70 -26.68 -40.59
N LYS A 52 8.26 -25.47 -40.69
CA LYS A 52 7.65 -24.24 -40.16
C LYS A 52 6.32 -23.89 -40.84
N ASN A 53 6.13 -24.33 -42.08
CA ASN A 53 4.87 -24.22 -42.82
C ASN A 53 4.02 -25.51 -42.72
N ASN A 54 4.42 -26.51 -41.93
CA ASN A 54 3.62 -27.72 -41.79
C ASN A 54 2.57 -27.56 -40.68
N GLU A 55 1.29 -27.62 -41.05
CA GLU A 55 0.18 -27.41 -40.12
C GLU A 55 0.21 -28.33 -38.90
N ARG A 56 0.54 -29.62 -39.06
CA ARG A 56 0.57 -30.57 -37.94
C ARG A 56 1.71 -30.27 -36.97
N VAL A 57 2.89 -29.94 -37.49
CA VAL A 57 4.06 -29.58 -36.67
C VAL A 57 3.82 -28.25 -35.95
N ALA A 58 3.33 -27.24 -36.67
CA ALA A 58 2.99 -25.95 -36.09
C ALA A 58 1.89 -26.07 -35.02
N THR A 59 0.85 -26.87 -35.26
CA THR A 59 -0.20 -27.14 -34.26
C THR A 59 0.37 -27.80 -33.01
N ALA A 60 1.23 -28.81 -33.16
CA ALA A 60 1.91 -29.44 -32.02
C ALA A 60 2.78 -28.44 -31.25
N ALA A 61 3.47 -27.53 -31.95
CA ALA A 61 4.29 -26.50 -31.33
C ALA A 61 3.47 -25.48 -30.53
N VAL A 62 2.40 -24.93 -31.12
CA VAL A 62 1.57 -23.89 -30.47
C VAL A 62 0.71 -24.43 -29.33
N THR A 63 0.31 -25.70 -29.40
CA THR A 63 -0.42 -26.36 -28.31
C THR A 63 0.46 -26.61 -27.08
N THR A 64 1.76 -26.85 -27.28
CA THR A 64 2.76 -26.92 -26.19
C THR A 64 3.13 -25.52 -25.68
N THR A 65 3.36 -24.55 -26.56
CA THR A 65 3.73 -23.18 -26.19
C THR A 65 3.12 -22.21 -27.20
N GLY A 66 2.09 -21.45 -26.80
CA GLY A 66 1.35 -20.58 -27.73
C GLY A 66 2.25 -19.59 -28.49
N ARG A 67 3.29 -19.05 -27.84
CA ARG A 67 4.29 -18.17 -28.46
C ARG A 67 5.15 -18.83 -29.55
N ALA A 68 5.12 -20.16 -29.71
CA ALA A 68 5.77 -20.83 -30.83
C ALA A 68 5.24 -20.37 -32.20
N LEU A 69 4.05 -19.74 -32.24
CA LEU A 69 3.49 -19.10 -33.42
C LEU A 69 4.46 -18.09 -34.06
N GLU A 70 5.36 -17.50 -33.27
CA GLU A 70 6.45 -16.61 -33.75
C GLU A 70 7.27 -17.23 -34.89
N PHE A 71 7.53 -18.54 -34.82
CA PHE A 71 8.41 -19.26 -35.75
C PHE A 71 7.68 -19.94 -36.89
N ALA A 72 6.35 -19.94 -36.88
CA ALA A 72 5.54 -20.44 -37.97
C ALA A 72 5.69 -19.55 -39.23
N SER A 73 5.40 -20.12 -40.39
CA SER A 73 5.34 -19.39 -41.66
C SER A 73 4.29 -18.26 -41.64
N HIS A 74 4.38 -17.35 -42.61
CA HIS A 74 3.40 -16.27 -42.73
C HIS A 74 1.98 -16.79 -43.02
N GLU A 75 1.88 -17.85 -43.81
CA GLU A 75 0.64 -18.54 -44.14
C GLU A 75 -0.03 -19.10 -42.88
N LEU A 76 0.74 -19.77 -42.01
CA LEU A 76 0.21 -20.34 -40.77
C LEU A 76 -0.07 -19.29 -39.69
N LYS A 77 0.62 -18.15 -39.71
CA LYS A 77 0.26 -16.97 -38.89
C LYS A 77 -1.06 -16.33 -39.31
N ASN A 78 -1.56 -16.64 -40.50
CA ASN A 78 -2.89 -16.26 -40.98
C ASN A 78 -3.89 -17.43 -40.95
N ASN A 79 -3.50 -18.60 -40.42
CA ASN A 79 -4.41 -19.74 -40.28
C ASN A 79 -5.23 -19.61 -39.00
N VAL A 80 -6.56 -19.50 -39.15
CA VAL A 80 -7.51 -19.30 -38.05
C VAL A 80 -7.39 -20.38 -36.97
N GLN A 81 -7.28 -21.66 -37.34
CA GLN A 81 -7.26 -22.76 -36.37
C GLN A 81 -5.97 -22.77 -35.55
N ILE A 82 -4.82 -22.59 -36.21
CA ILE A 82 -3.52 -22.58 -35.53
C ILE A 82 -3.39 -21.36 -34.62
N VAL A 83 -3.79 -20.18 -35.10
CA VAL A 83 -3.76 -18.96 -34.27
C VAL A 83 -4.74 -19.08 -33.11
N THR A 84 -5.93 -19.65 -33.31
CA THR A 84 -6.89 -19.91 -32.21
C THR A 84 -6.29 -20.83 -31.15
N ALA A 85 -5.64 -21.93 -31.57
CA ALA A 85 -4.95 -22.84 -30.64
C ALA A 85 -3.79 -22.14 -29.90
N ALA A 86 -3.06 -21.27 -30.58
CA ALA A 86 -1.97 -20.49 -29.99
C ALA A 86 -2.47 -19.50 -28.92
N VAL A 87 -3.52 -18.71 -29.22
CA VAL A 87 -4.02 -17.68 -28.30
C VAL A 87 -4.82 -18.25 -27.13
N THR A 88 -5.47 -19.40 -27.32
CA THR A 88 -6.11 -20.13 -26.20
C THR A 88 -5.07 -20.71 -25.24
N ARG A 89 -3.88 -21.07 -25.74
CA ARG A 89 -2.76 -21.49 -24.90
C ARG A 89 -2.06 -20.31 -24.22
N ASP A 90 -1.75 -19.26 -24.95
CA ASP A 90 -1.06 -18.05 -24.49
C ASP A 90 -1.63 -16.82 -25.21
N GLY A 91 -2.40 -15.97 -24.52
CA GLY A 91 -3.06 -14.81 -25.13
C GLY A 91 -2.08 -13.83 -25.79
N SER A 92 -0.82 -13.80 -25.32
CA SER A 92 0.23 -12.96 -25.92
C SER A 92 0.66 -13.43 -27.32
N ALA A 93 0.34 -14.68 -27.70
CA ALA A 93 0.59 -15.21 -29.04
C ALA A 93 -0.08 -14.39 -30.15
N LEU A 94 -1.15 -13.63 -29.82
CA LEU A 94 -1.81 -12.71 -30.74
C LEU A 94 -0.82 -11.70 -31.37
N LYS A 95 0.29 -11.37 -30.68
CA LYS A 95 1.37 -10.54 -31.22
C LYS A 95 1.90 -11.04 -32.57
N HIS A 96 1.94 -12.36 -32.76
CA HIS A 96 2.56 -13.02 -33.92
C HIS A 96 1.56 -13.37 -35.02
N ALA A 97 0.25 -13.21 -34.78
CA ALA A 97 -0.78 -13.40 -35.79
C ALA A 97 -0.67 -12.34 -36.91
N SER A 98 -1.25 -12.65 -38.07
CA SER A 98 -1.41 -11.72 -39.19
C SER A 98 -2.24 -10.49 -38.79
N HIS A 99 -2.18 -9.44 -39.62
CA HIS A 99 -2.96 -8.22 -39.37
C HIS A 99 -4.46 -8.48 -39.45
N GLU A 100 -4.87 -9.35 -40.37
CA GLU A 100 -6.24 -9.80 -40.59
C GLU A 100 -6.78 -10.49 -39.34
N LEU A 101 -6.01 -11.42 -38.75
CA LEU A 101 -6.45 -12.15 -37.54
C LEU A 101 -6.36 -11.31 -36.27
N LYS A 102 -5.50 -10.27 -36.22
CA LYS A 102 -5.53 -9.24 -35.17
C LYS A 102 -6.77 -8.35 -35.22
N ASN A 103 -7.50 -8.35 -36.33
CA ASN A 103 -8.80 -7.71 -36.50
C ASN A 103 -9.97 -8.71 -36.45
N ASN A 104 -9.70 -10.00 -36.24
CA ASN A 104 -10.74 -11.01 -36.11
C ASN A 104 -11.33 -10.99 -34.70
N LEU A 105 -12.63 -10.69 -34.60
CA LEU A 105 -13.35 -10.56 -33.33
C LEU A 105 -13.23 -11.81 -32.44
N GLN A 106 -13.39 -13.01 -33.00
CA GLN A 106 -13.40 -14.25 -32.21
C GLN A 106 -12.01 -14.58 -31.66
N ILE A 107 -10.97 -14.48 -32.50
CA ILE A 107 -9.58 -14.75 -32.09
C ILE A 107 -9.12 -13.75 -31.03
N VAL A 108 -9.39 -12.46 -31.23
CA VAL A 108 -9.02 -11.43 -30.27
C VAL A 108 -9.80 -11.58 -28.97
N THR A 109 -11.07 -11.96 -29.03
CA THR A 109 -11.86 -12.26 -27.83
C THR A 109 -11.26 -13.44 -27.07
N ALA A 110 -10.87 -14.53 -27.75
CA ALA A 110 -10.21 -15.66 -27.12
C ALA A 110 -8.88 -15.26 -26.46
N ALA A 111 -8.05 -14.48 -27.17
CA ALA A 111 -6.77 -13.99 -26.66
C ALA A 111 -6.94 -13.10 -25.42
N VAL A 112 -7.87 -12.14 -25.46
CA VAL A 112 -8.15 -11.20 -24.37
C VAL A 112 -8.80 -11.88 -23.16
N THR A 113 -9.62 -12.90 -23.40
CA THR A 113 -10.22 -13.72 -22.33
C THR A 113 -9.13 -14.52 -21.60
N GLN A 114 -8.13 -15.00 -22.33
CA GLN A 114 -6.98 -15.71 -21.78
C GLN A 114 -6.04 -14.75 -21.02
N ASP A 115 -5.67 -13.61 -21.63
CA ASP A 115 -4.86 -12.55 -21.03
C ASP A 115 -5.32 -11.16 -21.50
N GLY A 116 -5.83 -10.35 -20.59
CA GLY A 116 -6.37 -9.02 -20.87
C GLY A 116 -5.34 -8.04 -21.45
N TRP A 117 -4.04 -8.30 -21.26
CA TRP A 117 -3.00 -7.52 -21.94
C TRP A 117 -2.83 -7.86 -23.42
N ALA A 118 -3.42 -8.96 -23.92
CA ALA A 118 -3.46 -9.28 -25.35
C ALA A 118 -4.15 -8.18 -26.18
N LEU A 119 -5.01 -7.36 -25.55
CA LEU A 119 -5.64 -6.19 -26.18
C LEU A 119 -4.62 -5.28 -26.87
N GLN A 120 -3.39 -5.20 -26.37
CA GLN A 120 -2.33 -4.38 -26.98
C GLN A 120 -2.00 -4.79 -28.43
N HIS A 121 -2.23 -6.05 -28.79
CA HIS A 121 -1.93 -6.61 -30.10
C HIS A 121 -3.12 -6.58 -31.06
N ALA A 122 -4.32 -6.27 -30.57
CA ALA A 122 -5.51 -6.12 -31.40
C ALA A 122 -5.40 -4.91 -32.34
N SER A 123 -6.22 -4.94 -33.40
CA SER A 123 -6.41 -3.83 -34.33
C SER A 123 -6.95 -2.57 -33.63
N ARG A 124 -6.88 -1.42 -34.31
CA ARG A 124 -7.37 -0.14 -33.74
C ARG A 124 -8.88 -0.19 -33.55
N GLU A 125 -9.58 -0.82 -34.47
CA GLU A 125 -11.01 -1.05 -34.51
C GLU A 125 -11.46 -1.84 -33.28
N LEU A 126 -10.76 -2.94 -32.98
CA LEU A 126 -11.09 -3.80 -31.83
C LEU A 126 -10.65 -3.20 -30.49
N LYS A 127 -9.64 -2.32 -30.48
CA LYS A 127 -9.31 -1.48 -29.31
C LYS A 127 -10.36 -0.40 -29.01
N ASN A 128 -11.24 -0.11 -29.97
CA ASN A 128 -12.42 0.74 -29.79
C ASN A 128 -13.72 -0.07 -29.60
N ASN A 129 -13.64 -1.40 -29.57
CA ASN A 129 -14.80 -2.24 -29.32
C ASN A 129 -15.09 -2.33 -27.81
N VAL A 130 -16.25 -1.82 -27.39
CA VAL A 130 -16.66 -1.78 -25.98
C VAL A 130 -16.63 -3.16 -25.33
N GLN A 131 -17.10 -4.22 -26.01
CA GLN A 131 -17.19 -5.56 -25.42
C GLN A 131 -15.80 -6.15 -25.18
N ILE A 132 -14.91 -6.12 -26.17
CA ILE A 132 -13.55 -6.65 -26.04
C ILE A 132 -12.78 -5.90 -24.95
N VAL A 133 -12.83 -4.56 -24.97
CA VAL A 133 -12.13 -3.76 -23.95
C VAL A 133 -12.72 -4.03 -22.58
N THR A 134 -14.04 -4.21 -22.45
CA THR A 134 -14.67 -4.58 -21.17
C THR A 134 -14.15 -5.92 -20.65
N ILE A 135 -14.03 -6.94 -21.50
CA ILE A 135 -13.43 -8.24 -21.12
C ILE A 135 -11.99 -8.02 -20.63
N ALA A 136 -11.19 -7.26 -21.39
CA ALA A 136 -9.79 -6.97 -21.06
C ALA A 136 -9.64 -6.30 -19.69
N VAL A 137 -10.40 -5.23 -19.43
CA VAL A 137 -10.29 -4.45 -18.19
C VAL A 137 -10.87 -5.18 -16.98
N THR A 138 -11.86 -6.06 -17.19
CA THR A 138 -12.42 -6.92 -16.14
C THR A 138 -11.35 -7.89 -15.65
N GLN A 139 -10.57 -8.47 -16.56
CA GLN A 139 -9.47 -9.36 -16.20
C GLN A 139 -8.31 -8.56 -15.58
N ARG A 140 -7.84 -7.52 -16.27
CA ARG A 140 -6.73 -6.65 -15.87
C ARG A 140 -7.11 -5.17 -16.04
N GLY A 141 -7.40 -4.47 -14.95
CA GLY A 141 -7.81 -3.06 -15.00
C GLY A 141 -6.81 -2.13 -15.73
N THR A 142 -5.52 -2.46 -15.75
CA THR A 142 -4.51 -1.70 -16.49
C THR A 142 -4.58 -1.84 -18.01
N ALA A 143 -5.33 -2.83 -18.54
CA ALA A 143 -5.57 -2.99 -19.97
C ALA A 143 -6.26 -1.77 -20.61
N LEU A 144 -6.90 -0.91 -19.80
CA LEU A 144 -7.46 0.38 -20.24
C LEU A 144 -6.41 1.24 -20.97
N HIS A 145 -5.11 1.06 -20.67
CA HIS A 145 -4.01 1.69 -21.38
C HIS A 145 -4.07 1.50 -22.90
N TYR A 146 -4.48 0.31 -23.36
CA TYR A 146 -4.49 -0.07 -24.77
C TYR A 146 -5.80 0.24 -25.49
N ALA A 147 -6.84 0.66 -24.75
CA ALA A 147 -8.09 1.09 -25.33
C ALA A 147 -7.93 2.39 -26.13
N SER A 148 -8.89 2.63 -27.04
CA SER A 148 -9.03 3.88 -27.76
C SER A 148 -9.24 5.07 -26.81
N LEU A 149 -9.04 6.30 -27.32
CA LEU A 149 -9.23 7.52 -26.52
C LEU A 149 -10.70 7.68 -26.11
N GLU A 150 -11.60 7.29 -26.99
CA GLU A 150 -13.05 7.28 -26.81
C GLU A 150 -13.43 6.35 -25.64
N LEU A 151 -12.88 5.13 -25.59
CA LEU A 151 -13.15 4.19 -24.50
C LEU A 151 -12.42 4.53 -23.20
N LYS A 152 -11.30 5.25 -23.25
CA LYS A 152 -10.68 5.86 -22.07
C LYS A 152 -11.52 6.98 -21.46
N ASN A 153 -12.40 7.59 -22.24
CA ASN A 153 -13.39 8.56 -21.79
C ASN A 153 -14.76 7.93 -21.46
N ASN A 154 -14.97 6.67 -21.82
CA ASN A 154 -16.21 5.96 -21.51
C ASN A 154 -16.30 5.66 -20.01
N GLU A 155 -17.23 6.31 -19.31
CA GLU A 155 -17.39 6.20 -17.85
C GLU A 155 -17.61 4.74 -17.40
N ARG A 156 -18.40 3.95 -18.13
CA ARG A 156 -18.69 2.56 -17.76
C ARG A 156 -17.44 1.69 -17.83
N VAL A 157 -16.73 1.72 -18.96
CA VAL A 157 -15.51 0.93 -19.16
C VAL A 157 -14.42 1.36 -18.17
N ALA A 158 -14.22 2.67 -18.01
CA ALA A 158 -13.23 3.22 -17.10
C ALA A 158 -13.54 2.86 -15.63
N THR A 159 -14.81 2.87 -15.23
CA THR A 159 -15.22 2.49 -13.87
C THR A 159 -14.96 1.01 -13.59
N ILE A 160 -15.27 0.11 -14.54
CA ILE A 160 -14.95 -1.32 -14.41
C ILE A 160 -13.43 -1.51 -14.24
N ALA A 161 -12.64 -0.81 -15.05
CA ALA A 161 -11.18 -0.86 -14.95
C ALA A 161 -10.66 -0.41 -13.58
N MET A 162 -11.24 0.66 -13.01
CA MET A 162 -10.86 1.21 -11.70
C MET A 162 -11.32 0.35 -10.53
N GLN A 163 -12.49 -0.28 -10.63
CA GLN A 163 -12.95 -1.27 -9.66
C GLN A 163 -12.01 -2.47 -9.59
N ARG A 164 -11.47 -2.89 -10.76
CA ARG A 164 -10.46 -3.94 -10.82
C ARG A 164 -9.11 -3.48 -10.30
N ASN A 165 -8.65 -2.29 -10.70
CA ASN A 165 -7.40 -1.70 -10.23
C ASN A 165 -7.52 -0.16 -10.20
N GLY A 166 -7.52 0.44 -9.01
CA GLY A 166 -7.67 1.90 -8.85
C GLY A 166 -6.63 2.73 -9.60
N ARG A 167 -5.42 2.18 -9.86
CA ARG A 167 -4.38 2.86 -10.65
C ARG A 167 -4.71 2.94 -12.15
N ALA A 168 -5.74 2.25 -12.62
CA ALA A 168 -6.26 2.40 -13.99
C ALA A 168 -6.70 3.84 -14.30
N LEU A 169 -6.99 4.66 -13.28
CA LEU A 169 -7.28 6.09 -13.42
C LEU A 169 -6.19 6.86 -14.18
N GLN A 170 -4.93 6.42 -14.13
CA GLN A 170 -3.85 7.08 -14.89
C GLN A 170 -4.09 7.09 -16.40
N TRP A 171 -4.82 6.09 -16.92
CA TRP A 171 -5.10 5.90 -18.34
C TRP A 171 -6.43 6.50 -18.80
N ALA A 172 -7.28 6.92 -17.87
CA ALA A 172 -8.54 7.59 -18.20
C ALA A 172 -8.30 8.98 -18.80
N SER A 173 -9.34 9.49 -19.47
CA SER A 173 -9.36 10.85 -20.01
C SER A 173 -9.23 11.92 -18.91
N ASN A 174 -8.92 13.16 -19.31
CA ASN A 174 -8.80 14.27 -18.37
C ASN A 174 -10.15 14.63 -17.73
N GLU A 175 -11.23 14.46 -18.50
CA GLU A 175 -12.61 14.63 -18.10
C GLU A 175 -12.94 13.66 -16.95
N LEU A 176 -12.63 12.37 -17.12
CA LEU A 176 -12.85 11.35 -16.08
C LEU A 176 -11.92 11.52 -14.88
N LYS A 177 -10.69 11.98 -15.08
CA LYS A 177 -9.77 12.38 -13.98
C LYS A 177 -10.27 13.59 -13.19
N ASN A 178 -11.21 14.36 -13.73
CA ASN A 178 -11.87 15.47 -13.07
C ASN A 178 -13.30 15.12 -12.60
N ASN A 179 -13.79 13.90 -12.89
CA ASN A 179 -15.10 13.42 -12.46
C ASN A 179 -15.04 12.89 -11.02
N VAL A 180 -15.87 13.47 -10.15
CA VAL A 180 -15.90 13.15 -8.71
C VAL A 180 -16.25 11.69 -8.46
N ARG A 181 -17.26 11.14 -9.15
CA ARG A 181 -17.73 9.76 -8.93
C ARG A 181 -16.66 8.75 -9.31
N VAL A 182 -16.09 8.93 -10.50
CA VAL A 182 -15.06 8.05 -11.07
C VAL A 182 -13.78 8.07 -10.21
N VAL A 183 -13.29 9.25 -9.86
CA VAL A 183 -12.10 9.36 -9.00
C VAL A 183 -12.36 8.81 -7.60
N THR A 184 -13.55 9.02 -7.03
CA THR A 184 -13.90 8.44 -5.73
C THR A 184 -13.88 6.92 -5.76
N ALA A 185 -14.42 6.29 -6.81
CA ALA A 185 -14.37 4.84 -6.98
C ALA A 185 -12.92 4.32 -7.08
N ALA A 186 -12.08 5.00 -7.87
CA ALA A 186 -10.67 4.64 -8.02
C ALA A 186 -9.88 4.76 -6.70
N VAL A 187 -10.05 5.87 -5.98
CA VAL A 187 -9.37 6.17 -4.72
C VAL A 187 -9.80 5.22 -3.61
N THR A 188 -11.09 4.85 -3.56
CA THR A 188 -11.60 3.85 -2.62
C THR A 188 -10.96 2.49 -2.85
N LYS A 189 -10.69 2.13 -4.12
CA LYS A 189 -10.00 0.88 -4.43
C LYS A 189 -8.50 0.92 -4.14
N ASN A 190 -7.85 2.04 -4.44
CA ASN A 190 -6.44 2.28 -4.14
C ASN A 190 -6.19 3.79 -3.97
N GLY A 191 -5.82 4.21 -2.76
CA GLY A 191 -5.58 5.62 -2.45
C GLY A 191 -4.51 6.29 -3.34
N GLU A 192 -3.55 5.54 -3.89
CA GLU A 192 -2.56 6.07 -4.84
C GLU A 192 -3.18 6.63 -6.12
N ALA A 193 -4.41 6.22 -6.45
CA ALA A 193 -5.15 6.76 -7.59
C ALA A 193 -5.28 8.29 -7.53
N LEU A 194 -5.27 8.88 -6.32
CA LEU A 194 -5.30 10.33 -6.12
C LEU A 194 -4.18 11.05 -6.89
N LYS A 195 -3.02 10.41 -7.09
CA LYS A 195 -1.90 10.95 -7.89
C LYS A 195 -2.35 11.37 -9.29
N PHE A 196 -3.30 10.67 -9.88
CA PHE A 196 -3.75 10.86 -11.26
C PHE A 196 -4.99 11.74 -11.39
N ALA A 197 -5.63 12.10 -10.27
CA ALA A 197 -6.76 13.00 -10.27
C ALA A 197 -6.37 14.43 -10.67
N SER A 198 -7.34 15.20 -11.14
CA SER A 198 -7.15 16.63 -11.44
C SER A 198 -6.73 17.43 -10.20
N SER A 199 -6.04 18.55 -10.39
CA SER A 199 -5.65 19.46 -9.29
C SER A 199 -6.85 19.93 -8.47
N ARG A 200 -8.01 20.10 -9.12
CA ARG A 200 -9.29 20.41 -8.47
C ARG A 200 -9.69 19.34 -7.45
N LEU A 201 -9.62 18.06 -7.84
CA LEU A 201 -9.99 16.94 -6.97
C LEU A 201 -8.92 16.61 -5.93
N LYS A 202 -7.64 16.87 -6.20
CA LYS A 202 -6.56 16.84 -5.19
C LYS A 202 -6.71 17.91 -4.11
N ASN A 203 -7.54 18.93 -4.34
CA ASN A 203 -7.93 19.94 -3.36
C ASN A 203 -9.32 19.69 -2.74
N ASN A 204 -9.98 18.59 -3.11
CA ASN A 204 -11.27 18.20 -2.54
C ASN A 204 -11.05 17.43 -1.24
N GLN A 205 -11.50 18.01 -0.12
CA GLN A 205 -11.32 17.44 1.21
C GLN A 205 -11.90 16.01 1.32
N ARG A 206 -13.11 15.77 0.82
CA ARG A 206 -13.78 14.46 0.93
C ARG A 206 -12.99 13.36 0.21
N ILE A 207 -12.57 13.61 -1.03
CA ILE A 207 -11.82 12.62 -1.82
C ILE A 207 -10.45 12.34 -1.18
N VAL A 208 -9.74 13.40 -0.75
CA VAL A 208 -8.45 13.24 -0.09
C VAL A 208 -8.59 12.50 1.24
N THR A 209 -9.63 12.78 2.03
CA THR A 209 -9.91 12.03 3.26
C THR A 209 -10.10 10.53 2.98
N ILE A 210 -10.86 10.16 1.94
CA ILE A 210 -11.00 8.75 1.54
C ILE A 210 -9.66 8.14 1.09
N ALA A 211 -8.83 8.90 0.38
CA ALA A 211 -7.51 8.43 -0.05
C ALA A 211 -6.59 8.10 1.14
N VAL A 212 -6.53 9.00 2.12
CA VAL A 212 -5.60 8.87 3.25
C VAL A 212 -6.04 7.83 4.28
N THR A 213 -7.33 7.46 4.31
CA THR A 213 -7.80 6.35 5.17
C THR A 213 -7.34 4.99 4.66
N HIS A 214 -7.19 4.83 3.34
CA HIS A 214 -6.66 3.60 2.77
C HIS A 214 -5.13 3.58 2.73
N LEU A 215 -4.50 4.73 2.46
CA LEU A 215 -3.06 4.86 2.30
C LEU A 215 -2.61 6.26 2.76
N GLY A 216 -2.12 6.40 3.99
CA GLY A 216 -1.87 7.72 4.60
C GLY A 216 -0.78 8.56 3.94
N TRP A 217 0.19 7.94 3.27
CA TRP A 217 1.19 8.61 2.42
C TRP A 217 0.63 9.29 1.16
N THR A 218 -0.61 8.97 0.74
CA THR A 218 -1.26 9.62 -0.42
C THR A 218 -1.48 11.12 -0.22
N LEU A 219 -1.40 11.59 1.02
CA LEU A 219 -1.44 13.01 1.35
C LEU A 219 -0.34 13.82 0.63
N GLU A 220 0.76 13.17 0.22
CA GLU A 220 1.77 13.78 -0.66
C GLU A 220 1.16 14.44 -1.90
N PHE A 221 0.13 13.82 -2.48
CA PHE A 221 -0.53 14.28 -3.71
C PHE A 221 -1.62 15.33 -3.47
N ALA A 222 -2.01 15.55 -2.21
CA ALA A 222 -3.00 16.55 -1.87
C ALA A 222 -2.44 17.98 -1.98
N SER A 223 -3.33 18.96 -2.11
CA SER A 223 -2.93 20.38 -2.11
C SER A 223 -2.27 20.79 -0.79
N ASN A 224 -1.42 21.82 -0.82
CA ASN A 224 -0.80 22.38 0.40
C ASN A 224 -1.86 22.84 1.42
N ARG A 225 -3.02 23.32 0.93
CA ARG A 225 -4.18 23.65 1.76
C ARG A 225 -4.63 22.47 2.61
N LEU A 226 -4.76 21.28 2.01
CA LEU A 226 -5.20 20.08 2.71
C LEU A 226 -4.10 19.44 3.55
N LYS A 227 -2.82 19.57 3.16
CA LYS A 227 -1.67 19.19 4.02
C LYS A 227 -1.58 20.01 5.32
N ASN A 228 -2.15 21.22 5.31
CA ASN A 228 -2.28 22.09 6.49
C ASN A 228 -3.66 21.98 7.18
N ASN A 229 -4.56 21.14 6.68
CA ASN A 229 -5.89 20.95 7.25
C ASN A 229 -5.83 19.94 8.40
N VAL A 230 -6.32 20.35 9.57
CA VAL A 230 -6.28 19.52 10.79
C VAL A 230 -7.08 18.24 10.62
N THR A 231 -8.32 18.31 10.10
CA THR A 231 -9.20 17.15 9.94
C THR A 231 -8.61 16.10 9.00
N VAL A 232 -8.09 16.51 7.85
CA VAL A 232 -7.45 15.60 6.87
C VAL A 232 -6.18 15.00 7.45
N MET A 233 -5.34 15.82 8.11
CA MET A 233 -4.10 15.36 8.72
C MET A 233 -4.37 14.35 9.84
N THR A 234 -5.32 14.65 10.74
CA THR A 234 -5.73 13.73 11.81
C THR A 234 -6.20 12.39 11.24
N ALA A 235 -7.04 12.41 10.19
CA ALA A 235 -7.46 11.17 9.53
C ALA A 235 -6.26 10.38 8.98
N ALA A 236 -5.31 11.04 8.33
CA ALA A 236 -4.12 10.39 7.77
C ALA A 236 -3.22 9.76 8.85
N VAL A 237 -2.91 10.50 9.93
CA VAL A 237 -2.01 10.00 10.99
C VAL A 237 -2.65 8.93 11.87
N THR A 238 -3.98 8.92 11.96
CA THR A 238 -4.74 7.89 12.69
C THR A 238 -4.52 6.51 12.06
N TRP A 239 -4.55 6.42 10.73
CA TRP A 239 -4.32 5.16 10.02
C TRP A 239 -2.82 4.89 9.82
N HIS A 240 -2.03 5.92 9.53
CA HIS A 240 -0.60 5.81 9.25
C HIS A 240 0.22 6.93 9.90
N GLY A 241 0.86 6.66 11.04
CA GLY A 241 1.61 7.68 11.81
C GLY A 241 2.66 8.45 11.00
N ARG A 242 3.36 7.78 10.06
CA ARG A 242 4.37 8.43 9.19
C ARG A 242 3.80 9.43 8.19
N ALA A 243 2.48 9.51 8.01
CA ALA A 243 1.84 10.56 7.21
C ALA A 243 2.18 11.97 7.73
N LEU A 244 2.60 12.09 9.00
CA LEU A 244 3.12 13.32 9.60
C LEU A 244 4.28 13.95 8.79
N LYS A 245 5.05 13.15 8.02
CA LYS A 245 6.08 13.65 7.10
C LYS A 245 5.55 14.75 6.17
N PHE A 246 4.30 14.62 5.71
CA PHE A 246 3.67 15.50 4.73
C PHE A 246 2.90 16.68 5.36
N ALA A 247 2.81 16.75 6.69
CA ALA A 247 2.20 17.90 7.37
C ALA A 247 3.00 19.19 7.15
N SER A 248 2.29 20.31 7.20
CA SER A 248 2.91 21.63 7.34
C SER A 248 3.71 21.73 8.64
N ASN A 249 4.68 22.64 8.70
CA ASN A 249 5.46 22.89 9.92
C ASN A 249 4.57 23.25 11.12
N ARG A 250 3.47 23.97 10.86
CA ARG A 250 2.44 24.28 11.87
C ARG A 250 1.86 23.01 12.49
N LEU A 251 1.43 22.04 11.68
CA LEU A 251 0.84 20.79 12.17
C LEU A 251 1.87 19.83 12.77
N LYS A 252 3.13 19.86 12.29
CA LYS A 252 4.25 19.12 12.91
C LYS A 252 4.60 19.63 14.30
N ASN A 253 4.24 20.87 14.62
CA ASN A 253 4.40 21.42 15.95
C ASN A 253 3.17 21.20 16.84
N GLU A 254 2.07 20.71 16.28
CA GLU A 254 0.82 20.61 17.02
C GLU A 254 0.75 19.33 17.86
N LYS A 255 0.65 19.50 19.17
CA LYS A 255 0.82 18.42 20.15
C LYS A 255 -0.18 17.29 19.94
N ARG A 256 -1.46 17.61 19.71
CA ARG A 256 -2.52 16.60 19.54
C ARG A 256 -2.27 15.72 18.31
N ILE A 257 -1.94 16.33 17.17
CA ILE A 257 -1.69 15.58 15.92
C ILE A 257 -0.44 14.71 16.04
N VAL A 258 0.65 15.28 16.59
CA VAL A 258 1.90 14.53 16.78
C VAL A 258 1.68 13.38 17.75
N ALA A 259 0.93 13.58 18.85
CA ALA A 259 0.59 12.53 19.80
C ALA A 259 -0.16 11.37 19.14
N ILE A 260 -1.16 11.66 18.30
CA ILE A 260 -1.88 10.62 17.53
C ILE A 260 -0.92 9.88 16.59
N ALA A 261 -0.06 10.62 15.88
CA ALA A 261 0.90 10.04 14.94
C ALA A 261 1.89 9.09 15.62
N VAL A 262 2.48 9.49 16.75
CA VAL A 262 3.46 8.67 17.48
C VAL A 262 2.81 7.52 18.25
N ALA A 263 1.56 7.67 18.67
CA ALA A 263 0.78 6.57 19.23
C ALA A 263 0.50 5.49 18.18
N ARG A 264 0.37 5.87 16.90
CA ARG A 264 0.20 4.93 15.78
C ARG A 264 1.51 4.32 15.31
N ASP A 265 2.57 5.11 15.15
CA ASP A 265 3.94 4.67 14.83
C ASP A 265 4.94 5.59 15.55
N GLY A 266 5.64 5.07 16.56
CA GLY A 266 6.59 5.82 17.38
C GLY A 266 7.72 6.46 16.57
N CYS A 267 8.11 5.85 15.44
CA CYS A 267 9.10 6.45 14.54
C CYS A 267 8.57 7.67 13.76
N ALA A 268 7.26 7.97 13.82
CA ALA A 268 6.71 9.22 13.30
C ALA A 268 7.29 10.46 14.01
N LEU A 269 7.83 10.29 15.23
CA LEU A 269 8.49 11.36 15.99
C LEU A 269 9.59 12.07 15.19
N GLN A 270 10.26 11.36 14.27
CA GLN A 270 11.29 11.92 13.40
C GLN A 270 10.80 13.12 12.56
N PHE A 271 9.50 13.15 12.25
CA PHE A 271 8.87 14.18 11.42
C PHE A 271 8.25 15.33 12.23
N ALA A 272 8.19 15.22 13.56
CA ALA A 272 7.70 16.27 14.42
C ALA A 272 8.67 17.46 14.50
N SER A 273 8.19 18.62 14.95
CA SER A 273 9.05 19.77 15.24
C SER A 273 10.05 19.45 16.37
N ASN A 274 11.16 20.18 16.42
CA ASN A 274 12.16 20.00 17.49
C ASN A 274 11.57 20.21 18.90
N ASN A 275 10.58 21.12 19.03
CA ASN A 275 9.86 21.35 20.28
C ASN A 275 9.05 20.12 20.71
N ARG A 276 8.44 19.39 19.76
CA ARG A 276 7.67 18.17 20.07
C ARG A 276 8.56 16.94 20.25
N LYS A 277 9.74 16.92 19.64
CA LYS A 277 10.78 15.91 19.89
C LYS A 277 11.36 15.96 21.31
N GLY A 278 11.17 17.06 22.02
CA GLY A 278 11.56 17.24 23.43
C GLY A 278 10.35 17.34 24.40
N ASP A 279 9.13 17.17 23.91
CA ASP A 279 7.94 17.13 24.79
C ASP A 279 7.89 15.76 25.48
N VAL A 280 8.06 15.76 26.80
CA VAL A 280 8.12 14.52 27.61
C VAL A 280 6.92 13.61 27.34
N GLY A 281 5.70 14.16 27.24
CA GLY A 281 4.49 13.37 27.02
C GLY A 281 4.47 12.70 25.63
N VAL A 282 4.81 13.45 24.58
CA VAL A 282 4.90 12.93 23.21
C VAL A 282 6.01 11.89 23.10
N VAL A 283 7.20 12.17 23.66
CA VAL A 283 8.35 11.25 23.63
C VAL A 283 8.02 9.95 24.36
N LEU A 284 7.44 10.01 25.56
CA LEU A 284 7.03 8.81 26.29
C LEU A 284 5.99 8.00 25.52
N THR A 285 5.05 8.66 24.84
CA THR A 285 4.07 7.99 23.98
C THR A 285 4.75 7.28 22.81
N ALA A 286 5.70 7.94 22.14
CA ALA A 286 6.46 7.36 21.03
C ALA A 286 7.29 6.15 21.47
N LEU A 287 7.98 6.24 22.62
CA LEU A 287 8.83 5.17 23.15
C LEU A 287 8.03 3.97 23.66
N ARG A 288 6.83 4.19 24.18
CA ARG A 288 5.89 3.11 24.53
C ARG A 288 5.48 2.31 23.30
N GLN A 289 5.30 2.97 22.16
CA GLN A 289 4.94 2.31 20.91
C GLN A 289 6.16 1.62 20.26
N ASN A 290 7.28 2.34 20.13
CA ASN A 290 8.51 1.82 19.54
C ASN A 290 9.74 2.46 20.19
N ARG A 291 10.53 1.64 20.90
CA ARG A 291 11.76 2.07 21.58
C ARG A 291 12.80 2.68 20.63
N LEU A 292 12.82 2.27 19.36
CA LEU A 292 13.70 2.85 18.34
C LEU A 292 13.38 4.32 18.03
N ALA A 293 12.24 4.85 18.50
CA ALA A 293 11.94 6.27 18.44
C ALA A 293 12.95 7.12 19.25
N TRP A 294 13.69 6.52 20.19
CA TRP A 294 14.71 7.20 21.00
C TRP A 294 15.72 7.97 20.17
N LYS A 295 16.14 7.42 19.03
CA LYS A 295 17.09 8.05 18.11
C LYS A 295 16.60 9.39 17.52
N HIS A 296 15.30 9.68 17.65
CA HIS A 296 14.67 10.89 17.12
C HIS A 296 14.31 11.92 18.20
N VAL A 297 14.56 11.61 19.48
CA VAL A 297 14.30 12.49 20.62
C VAL A 297 15.32 13.62 20.63
N SER A 298 14.86 14.85 20.82
CA SER A 298 15.72 16.01 21.05
C SER A 298 15.92 16.22 22.55
N HIS A 299 17.07 16.77 22.95
CA HIS A 299 17.39 17.05 24.36
C HIS A 299 17.26 15.79 25.25
N GLN A 300 17.93 14.70 24.85
CA GLN A 300 17.82 13.39 25.52
C GLN A 300 18.13 13.47 27.02
N ASP A 301 19.15 14.23 27.42
CA ASP A 301 19.55 14.39 28.82
C ASP A 301 18.43 15.02 29.67
N PHE A 302 17.76 16.03 29.11
CA PHE A 302 16.61 16.66 29.76
C PHE A 302 15.44 15.68 29.92
N ILE A 303 15.16 14.86 28.89
CA ILE A 303 14.10 13.84 28.97
C ILE A 303 14.43 12.80 30.04
N VAL A 304 15.67 12.31 30.09
CA VAL A 304 16.11 11.36 31.12
C VAL A 304 15.96 11.96 32.52
N ALA A 305 16.40 13.21 32.72
CA ALA A 305 16.27 13.91 33.99
C ALA A 305 14.79 14.10 34.39
N ALA A 306 13.94 14.52 33.45
CA ALA A 306 12.51 14.71 33.70
C ALA A 306 11.79 13.41 34.07
N VAL A 307 12.08 12.31 33.38
CA VAL A 307 11.51 10.99 33.67
C VAL A 307 12.00 10.44 35.01
N THR A 308 13.28 10.66 35.34
CA THR A 308 13.86 10.23 36.62
C THR A 308 13.25 10.99 37.80
N ARG A 309 13.06 12.31 37.68
CA ARG A 309 12.34 13.13 38.67
C ARG A 309 10.87 12.73 38.82
N TYR A 310 10.20 12.36 37.74
CA TYR A 310 8.82 11.86 37.80
C TYR A 310 8.72 10.50 38.52
N ARG A 311 9.66 9.59 38.28
CA ARG A 311 9.71 8.30 38.98
C ARG A 311 10.05 8.45 40.45
N SER A 312 10.98 9.34 40.80
CA SER A 312 11.30 9.60 42.21
C SER A 312 10.09 10.18 42.93
N THR A 313 9.42 11.20 42.37
CA THR A 313 8.19 11.77 42.97
C THR A 313 7.04 10.77 43.12
N GLN A 314 6.82 9.87 42.15
CA GLN A 314 5.86 8.76 42.30
C GLN A 314 6.27 7.78 43.42
N SER A 315 7.55 7.44 43.53
CA SER A 315 8.07 6.62 44.63
C SER A 315 7.84 7.30 45.98
N THR A 316 8.10 8.60 46.07
CA THR A 316 7.85 9.38 47.29
C THR A 316 6.36 9.45 47.60
N GLN A 317 5.49 9.67 46.60
CA GLN A 317 4.03 9.67 46.80
C GLN A 317 3.50 8.32 47.25
N ASN A 318 3.99 7.22 46.69
CA ASN A 318 3.60 5.87 47.13
C ASN A 318 4.10 5.59 48.55
N THR A 319 5.31 6.05 48.89
CA THR A 319 5.88 5.94 50.24
C THR A 319 5.12 6.81 51.25
N ILE A 320 4.67 8.00 50.84
CA ILE A 320 3.83 8.87 51.65
C ILE A 320 2.44 8.25 51.83
N SER A 321 1.86 7.65 50.79
CA SER A 321 0.57 6.98 50.90
C SER A 321 0.64 5.73 51.79
N THR A 322 1.71 4.95 51.72
CA THR A 322 1.91 3.79 52.61
C THR A 322 2.22 4.22 54.04
N THR A 323 3.00 5.28 54.25
CA THR A 323 3.23 5.82 55.60
C THR A 323 1.98 6.48 56.17
N LEU A 324 1.18 7.21 55.39
CA LEU A 324 -0.13 7.72 55.83
C LEU A 324 -1.09 6.58 56.18
N ASN A 325 -1.16 5.51 55.38
CA ASN A 325 -1.98 4.34 55.71
C ASN A 325 -1.44 3.57 56.94
N ALA A 326 -0.13 3.57 57.18
CA ALA A 326 0.48 3.01 58.38
C ALA A 326 0.24 3.91 59.61
N ILE A 327 0.21 5.23 59.40
CA ILE A 327 -0.08 6.23 60.43
C ILE A 327 -1.55 6.17 60.82
N ASP A 328 -2.50 6.07 59.88
CA ASP A 328 -3.93 5.89 60.13
C ASP A 328 -4.21 4.61 60.95
N ASN A 329 -3.45 3.54 60.68
CA ASN A 329 -3.46 2.32 61.51
C ASN A 329 -2.83 2.49 62.90
N SER A 330 -1.93 3.48 63.08
CA SER A 330 -1.26 3.78 64.36
C SER A 330 -1.90 4.93 65.16
N GLN A 331 -2.80 5.70 64.55
CA GLN A 331 -3.51 6.85 65.11
C GLN A 331 -4.65 6.45 66.06
N LYS A 332 -4.41 5.41 66.86
CA LYS A 332 -5.04 5.26 68.17
C LYS A 332 -4.25 5.91 69.30
N ARG A 333 -3.04 6.48 69.10
CA ARG A 333 -2.32 7.20 70.17
C ARG A 333 -1.51 8.43 69.71
N THR A 334 -2.07 9.61 69.99
CA THR A 334 -1.43 10.87 70.47
C THR A 334 -0.22 11.49 69.75
N ASN A 335 -0.44 12.59 69.00
CA ASN A 335 -0.13 14.00 69.36
C ASN A 335 -0.14 14.93 68.11
N LEU A 336 -1.01 15.96 68.15
CA LEU A 336 -1.32 16.87 67.04
C LEU A 336 -0.23 17.90 66.69
N LEU A 337 0.79 18.10 67.54
CA LEU A 337 1.81 19.14 67.31
C LEU A 337 2.90 18.72 66.32
N ASN A 338 3.30 17.45 66.31
CA ASN A 338 4.32 16.95 65.38
C ASN A 338 3.78 16.84 63.94
N THR A 339 2.47 16.63 63.79
CA THR A 339 1.80 16.59 62.48
C THR A 339 1.80 17.95 61.81
N PHE A 340 1.64 19.05 62.56
CA PHE A 340 1.68 20.41 62.02
C PHE A 340 3.09 20.84 61.59
N LEU A 341 4.13 20.53 62.38
CA LEU A 341 5.52 20.83 62.05
C LEU A 341 6.02 20.04 60.83
N HIS A 342 5.61 18.77 60.68
CA HIS A 342 5.96 17.99 59.49
C HIS A 342 5.22 18.47 58.24
N LEU A 343 3.93 18.83 58.34
CA LEU A 343 3.16 19.37 57.21
C LEU A 343 3.68 20.74 56.75
N TYR A 344 4.14 21.58 57.68
CA TYR A 344 4.71 22.89 57.36
C TYR A 344 6.08 22.79 56.67
N ALA A 345 6.93 21.86 57.11
CA ALA A 345 8.21 21.56 56.45
C ALA A 345 8.02 20.94 55.05
N VAL A 346 6.97 20.14 54.85
CA VAL A 346 6.62 19.55 53.54
C VAL A 346 5.97 20.57 52.61
N GLY A 347 5.23 21.55 53.15
CA GLY A 347 4.67 22.66 52.38
C GLY A 347 5.75 23.55 51.73
N LEU A 348 6.87 23.78 52.41
CA LEU A 348 7.99 24.57 51.89
C LEU A 348 8.74 23.87 50.74
N LEU A 349 8.80 22.53 50.71
CA LEU A 349 9.44 21.78 49.61
C LEU A 349 8.61 21.73 48.32
N LEU A 350 7.31 22.09 48.38
CA LEU A 350 6.42 22.11 47.21
C LEU A 350 6.35 23.49 46.52
N VAL A 351 6.93 24.54 47.10
CA VAL A 351 6.78 25.92 46.60
C VAL A 351 7.77 26.28 45.49
N ASP A 352 8.87 25.54 45.31
CA ASP A 352 9.94 25.89 44.35
C ASP A 352 9.77 25.30 42.92
N GLY A 353 8.55 24.97 42.49
CA GLY A 353 8.36 24.61 41.09
C GLY A 353 6.92 24.34 40.70
N PHE A 354 6.36 25.23 39.88
CA PHE A 354 5.04 25.15 39.22
C PHE A 354 3.80 25.47 40.08
N LEU A 355 3.63 26.77 40.33
CA LEU A 355 2.31 27.41 40.38
C LEU A 355 1.67 27.35 38.97
N LEU A 356 0.76 26.40 38.72
CA LEU A 356 -0.48 26.69 37.96
C LEU A 356 -1.52 25.55 37.91
N ASP A 357 -1.18 24.27 38.00
CA ASP A 357 -2.19 23.19 37.85
C ASP A 357 -2.59 22.46 39.15
N ALA A 358 -1.92 22.72 40.28
CA ALA A 358 -2.29 22.14 41.58
C ALA A 358 -3.50 22.84 42.26
N LYS A 359 -3.99 23.96 41.71
CA LYS A 359 -5.07 24.75 42.32
C LYS A 359 -6.41 23.99 42.37
N ALA A 360 -6.71 23.09 41.43
CA ALA A 360 -7.98 22.36 41.42
C ALA A 360 -8.04 21.21 42.44
N GLY A 361 -6.93 20.51 42.65
CA GLY A 361 -6.85 19.41 43.61
C GLY A 361 -6.77 19.90 45.07
N ILE A 362 -5.97 20.94 45.31
CA ILE A 362 -5.77 21.50 46.66
C ILE A 362 -7.02 22.28 47.12
N ALA A 363 -7.73 22.97 46.22
CA ALA A 363 -9.01 23.61 46.57
C ALA A 363 -10.09 22.60 46.97
N SER A 364 -10.12 21.41 46.35
CA SER A 364 -11.09 20.36 46.69
C SER A 364 -10.79 19.73 48.07
N LEU A 365 -9.52 19.57 48.42
CA LEU A 365 -9.06 19.12 49.73
C LEU A 365 -9.32 20.15 50.85
N LEU A 366 -9.11 21.44 50.58
CA LEU A 366 -9.41 22.54 51.52
C LEU A 366 -10.92 22.72 51.76
N ILE A 367 -11.77 22.49 50.74
CA ILE A 367 -13.23 22.55 50.90
C ILE A 367 -13.75 21.36 51.71
N CYS A 368 -13.17 20.16 51.56
CA CYS A 368 -13.47 19.01 52.41
C CYS A 368 -13.07 19.26 53.88
N PHE A 369 -11.88 19.81 54.12
CA PHE A 369 -11.40 20.12 55.47
C PHE A 369 -12.21 21.22 56.17
N LYS A 370 -12.70 22.23 55.43
CA LYS A 370 -13.55 23.30 55.97
C LYS A 370 -14.97 22.82 56.33
N LYS A 371 -15.48 21.77 55.67
CA LYS A 371 -16.76 21.14 56.07
C LYS A 371 -16.63 20.29 57.33
N GLN A 372 -15.50 19.64 57.54
CA GLN A 372 -15.26 18.78 58.72
C GLN A 372 -14.99 19.59 60.00
N SER A 373 -14.42 20.80 59.88
CA SER A 373 -14.10 21.67 61.02
C SER A 373 -15.28 22.53 61.52
N VAL A 374 -16.29 22.80 60.67
CA VAL A 374 -17.51 23.53 61.08
C VAL A 374 -18.51 22.62 61.83
N GLY A 375 -18.43 21.30 61.64
CA GLY A 375 -19.24 20.33 62.39
C GLY A 375 -18.78 20.05 63.84
N LEU A 376 -17.60 20.56 64.23
CA LEU A 376 -16.99 20.31 65.54
C LEU A 376 -17.17 21.46 66.54
N TRP A 377 -17.89 22.53 66.18
CA TRP A 377 -18.15 23.69 67.05
C TRP A 377 -19.59 23.75 67.61
N TYR A 378 -20.40 22.69 67.48
CA TYR A 378 -21.78 22.69 67.99
C TYR A 378 -22.09 21.68 69.11
N TYR A 379 -21.10 20.97 69.67
CA TYR A 379 -21.29 20.18 70.88
C TYR A 379 -20.00 20.11 71.71
N ASN A 380 -19.86 21.05 72.64
CA ASN A 380 -19.46 20.84 74.05
C ASN A 380 -19.29 22.19 74.74
#